data_AF-A0A3N5QL94-F1
#
_entry.id   AF-A0A3N5QL94-F1
#
_cell.length_a   1.000
_cell.length_b   1.000
_cell.length_c   1.000
_cell.angle_alpha   90.00
_cell.angle_beta   90.00
_cell.angle_gamma   90.00
#
_symmetry.space_group_name_H-M   'P 1'
#
loop_
_entity.id
_entity.type
_entity.pdbx_description
1 polymer ?
#
loop_
_entity_poly.entity_id
_entity_poly.type
_entity_poly.pdbx_seq_one_letter_code
_entity_poly.pdbx_strand_id
1 'polypeptide(L)'
;MAQDQFKRKLTAILSADVVGYSRLMGDNEDTTIRTLTNYREVMGNLIQLHRGHVVDSTGDNLLAEFASAVDAVNCAAEIQKELAERNADLPDGRKMEFRIGLNVGDVVEEEDRIYGDGVNIAARVQGLAKAGGICISGSVYDHVENKLELSYEFLGEQKVKNIRRPVRVYRVLSFPGAAARVPSLSQLEQDYRERLKARYAEEAAYYVPLAGETTEVIPIQPTKAPRSARRRRLRAKFEYHEWIPTGEDIKRVKLETLREAVDKYPCFILLGDPGCGKTTALENLAYRFSDHPDKLPVPLHLSEFEPGRPLEDFIIQGWGGSLEAGHWGAQELAANLKEYLQAGKLFFLFDALNEMPLEGYSDRCLALRRFIDQWSAQGNRFLVTCRILDYSEELSGLQRVEVQPLSDDKIQHF
;
A
#
# COMPACT_ATOMS: atom_id res chain seq x y z
N MET A 1 -6.90 -1.93 -63.88
CA MET A 1 -7.62 -2.28 -62.64
C MET A 1 -6.58 -2.26 -61.54
N ALA A 2 -6.60 -1.25 -60.67
CA ALA A 2 -5.70 -1.21 -59.53
C ALA A 2 -6.09 -2.35 -58.59
N GLN A 3 -5.15 -3.23 -58.26
CA GLN A 3 -5.35 -4.21 -57.20
C GLN A 3 -5.39 -3.42 -55.89
N ASP A 4 -6.52 -3.40 -55.18
CA ASP A 4 -6.57 -3.00 -53.78
C ASP A 4 -5.60 -3.89 -53.01
N GLN A 5 -4.43 -3.32 -52.70
CA GLN A 5 -3.28 -4.06 -52.23
C GLN A 5 -3.33 -4.11 -50.70
N PHE A 6 -4.24 -4.94 -50.17
CA PHE A 6 -4.28 -5.26 -48.74
C PHE A 6 -2.90 -5.70 -48.27
N LYS A 7 -2.30 -4.94 -47.36
CA LYS A 7 -0.95 -5.20 -46.85
C LYS A 7 -1.05 -5.75 -45.43
N ARG A 8 -0.46 -6.91 -45.18
CA ARG A 8 -0.35 -7.46 -43.82
C ARG A 8 0.92 -6.97 -43.14
N LYS A 9 0.80 -6.58 -41.89
CA LYS A 9 1.92 -6.18 -41.05
C LYS A 9 1.67 -6.53 -39.58
N LEU A 10 2.75 -6.82 -38.87
CA LEU A 10 2.75 -6.91 -37.42
C LEU A 10 2.99 -5.51 -36.85
N THR A 11 2.10 -5.02 -35.99
CA THR A 11 2.20 -3.68 -35.41
C THR A 11 1.77 -3.68 -33.94
N ALA A 12 2.25 -2.71 -33.17
CA ALA A 12 1.73 -2.40 -31.84
C ALA A 12 0.54 -1.44 -31.99
N ILE A 13 -0.57 -1.77 -31.35
CA ILE A 13 -1.86 -1.09 -31.49
C ILE A 13 -2.21 -0.49 -30.13
N LEU A 14 -2.46 0.81 -30.10
CA LEU A 14 -2.93 1.56 -28.95
C LEU A 14 -4.39 1.94 -29.19
N SER A 15 -5.27 1.55 -28.27
CA SER A 15 -6.67 1.96 -28.23
C SER A 15 -6.92 2.78 -26.98
N ALA A 16 -7.49 3.96 -27.13
CA ALA A 16 -7.84 4.87 -26.05
C ALA A 16 -9.31 5.29 -26.14
N ASP A 17 -9.97 5.42 -24.99
CA ASP A 17 -11.41 5.73 -24.90
C ASP A 17 -11.74 6.48 -23.61
N VAL A 18 -12.73 7.38 -23.67
CA VAL A 18 -13.13 8.25 -22.55
C VAL A 18 -14.01 7.50 -21.56
N VAL A 19 -13.73 7.67 -20.26
CA VAL A 19 -14.59 7.15 -19.20
C VAL A 19 -15.82 8.04 -19.04
N GLY A 20 -17.01 7.44 -19.21
CA GLY A 20 -18.28 8.12 -18.91
C GLY A 20 -18.65 9.23 -19.91
N TYR A 21 -18.19 9.13 -21.16
CA TYR A 21 -18.42 10.13 -22.21
C TYR A 21 -19.90 10.55 -22.34
N SER A 22 -20.82 9.59 -22.33
CA SER A 22 -22.26 9.87 -22.44
C SER A 22 -22.80 10.75 -21.32
N ARG A 23 -22.25 10.65 -20.11
CA ARG A 23 -22.61 11.52 -18.99
C ARG A 23 -22.12 12.95 -19.21
N LEU A 24 -20.85 13.10 -19.63
CA LEU A 24 -20.25 14.42 -19.91
C LEU A 24 -21.00 15.16 -21.01
N MET A 25 -21.39 14.44 -22.07
CA MET A 25 -22.23 14.97 -23.14
C MET A 25 -23.59 15.45 -22.62
N GLY A 26 -24.25 14.68 -21.73
CA GLY A 26 -25.51 15.08 -21.12
C GLY A 26 -25.42 16.32 -20.21
N ASP A 27 -24.25 16.55 -19.59
CA ASP A 27 -24.04 17.69 -18.69
C ASP A 27 -23.77 19.00 -19.48
N ASN A 28 -22.87 18.96 -20.47
CA ASN A 28 -22.58 20.11 -21.35
C ASN A 28 -21.89 19.66 -22.65
N GLU A 29 -22.63 19.63 -23.75
CA GLU A 29 -22.16 19.15 -25.05
C GLU A 29 -20.99 19.98 -25.60
N ASP A 30 -21.14 21.32 -25.66
CA ASP A 30 -20.14 22.21 -26.24
C ASP A 30 -18.78 22.13 -25.51
N THR A 31 -18.81 22.11 -24.17
CA THR A 31 -17.58 22.03 -23.37
C THR A 31 -16.92 20.67 -23.52
N THR A 32 -17.72 19.60 -23.55
CA THR A 32 -17.22 18.23 -23.70
C THR A 32 -16.54 18.03 -25.05
N ILE A 33 -17.15 18.52 -26.14
CA ILE A 33 -16.57 18.45 -27.48
C ILE A 33 -15.25 19.21 -27.53
N ARG A 34 -15.18 20.44 -27.00
CA ARG A 34 -13.95 21.24 -27.00
C ARG A 34 -12.82 20.58 -26.20
N THR A 35 -13.12 20.01 -25.03
CA THR A 35 -12.15 19.28 -24.22
C THR A 35 -11.64 18.04 -24.95
N LEU A 36 -12.55 17.28 -25.57
CA LEU A 36 -12.19 16.09 -26.34
C LEU A 36 -11.31 16.43 -27.54
N THR A 37 -11.62 17.50 -28.28
CA THR A 37 -10.80 17.96 -29.41
C THR A 37 -9.39 18.35 -28.95
N ASN A 38 -9.27 19.11 -27.86
CA ASN A 38 -7.96 19.49 -27.32
C ASN A 38 -7.16 18.26 -26.87
N TYR A 39 -7.79 17.31 -26.17
CA TYR A 39 -7.10 16.10 -25.71
C TYR A 39 -6.68 15.21 -26.89
N ARG A 40 -7.46 15.18 -27.98
CA ARG A 40 -7.07 14.51 -29.22
C ARG A 40 -5.86 15.14 -29.90
N GLU A 41 -5.80 16.46 -29.99
CA GLU A 41 -4.64 17.15 -30.55
C GLU A 41 -3.36 16.83 -29.76
N VAL A 42 -3.47 16.83 -28.44
CA VAL A 42 -2.38 16.47 -27.53
C VAL A 42 -1.93 15.04 -27.72
N MET A 43 -2.87 14.09 -27.69
CA MET A 43 -2.57 12.68 -27.91
C MET A 43 -1.94 12.48 -29.29
N GLY A 44 -2.46 13.13 -30.34
CA GLY A 44 -1.91 13.06 -31.69
C GLY A 44 -0.45 13.53 -31.76
N ASN A 45 -0.11 14.64 -31.10
CA ASN A 45 1.26 15.15 -31.03
C ASN A 45 2.20 14.19 -30.30
N LEU A 46 1.77 13.62 -29.17
CA LEU A 46 2.56 12.64 -28.42
C LEU A 46 2.76 11.34 -29.21
N ILE A 47 1.72 10.88 -29.90
CA ILE A 47 1.80 9.69 -30.77
C ILE A 47 2.85 9.92 -31.86
N GLN A 48 2.84 11.09 -32.51
CA GLN A 48 3.86 11.42 -33.52
C GLN A 48 5.27 11.54 -32.91
N LEU A 49 5.41 12.12 -31.73
CA LEU A 49 6.70 12.25 -31.02
C LEU A 49 7.32 10.87 -30.73
N HIS A 50 6.48 9.90 -30.38
CA HIS A 50 6.85 8.49 -30.19
C HIS A 50 6.80 7.67 -31.48
N ARG A 51 6.83 8.32 -32.66
CA ARG A 51 6.90 7.69 -33.98
C ARG A 51 5.72 6.75 -34.29
N GLY A 52 4.59 6.97 -33.65
CA GLY A 52 3.32 6.33 -33.97
C GLY A 52 2.50 7.14 -34.97
N HIS A 53 1.42 6.51 -35.44
CA HIS A 53 0.47 7.10 -36.37
C HIS A 53 -0.96 6.92 -35.86
N VAL A 54 -1.77 7.99 -35.88
CA VAL A 54 -3.20 7.91 -35.55
C VAL A 54 -3.93 7.35 -36.77
N VAL A 55 -4.56 6.19 -36.60
CA VAL A 55 -5.31 5.48 -37.66
C VAL A 55 -6.77 5.92 -37.68
N ASP A 56 -7.38 6.06 -36.50
CA ASP A 56 -8.78 6.44 -36.37
C ASP A 56 -8.98 7.24 -35.08
N SER A 57 -9.92 8.18 -35.10
CA SER A 57 -10.32 8.99 -33.94
C SER A 57 -11.83 9.22 -33.90
N THR A 58 -12.61 8.22 -34.31
CA THR A 58 -14.08 8.31 -34.38
C THR A 58 -14.72 8.34 -32.98
N GLY A 59 -15.71 9.21 -32.78
CA GLY A 59 -16.52 9.28 -31.54
C GLY A 59 -15.75 9.89 -30.38
N ASP A 60 -15.52 9.12 -29.33
CA ASP A 60 -14.66 9.36 -28.15
C ASP A 60 -13.42 8.44 -28.12
N ASN A 61 -13.32 7.55 -29.10
CA ASN A 61 -12.22 6.61 -29.24
C ASN A 61 -11.05 7.23 -30.02
N LEU A 62 -9.85 6.71 -29.77
CA LEU A 62 -8.64 6.98 -30.53
C LEU A 62 -7.90 5.66 -30.74
N LEU A 63 -7.48 5.40 -31.98
CA LEU A 63 -6.72 4.24 -32.38
C LEU A 63 -5.43 4.70 -33.05
N ALA A 64 -4.30 4.19 -32.55
CA ALA A 64 -2.99 4.48 -33.10
C ALA A 64 -2.17 3.20 -33.27
N GLU A 65 -1.21 3.25 -34.17
CA GLU A 65 -0.27 2.17 -34.40
C GLU A 65 1.20 2.62 -34.27
N PHE A 66 2.06 1.68 -33.89
CA PHE A 66 3.48 1.89 -33.69
C PHE A 66 4.26 0.68 -34.22
N ALA A 67 5.40 0.94 -34.85
CA ALA A 67 6.33 -0.13 -35.23
C ALA A 67 7.01 -0.80 -34.03
N SER A 68 7.02 -0.16 -32.86
CA SER A 68 7.69 -0.59 -31.63
C SER A 68 6.71 -0.67 -30.47
N ALA A 69 6.65 -1.82 -29.81
CA ALA A 69 5.86 -1.99 -28.58
C ALA A 69 6.41 -1.11 -27.43
N VAL A 70 7.73 -0.86 -27.41
CA VAL A 70 8.37 0.00 -26.41
C VAL A 70 7.90 1.44 -26.58
N ASP A 71 7.88 1.95 -27.82
CA ASP A 71 7.46 3.32 -28.12
C ASP A 71 5.97 3.50 -27.82
N ALA A 72 5.14 2.50 -28.15
CA ALA A 72 3.72 2.52 -27.85
C ALA A 72 3.44 2.62 -26.33
N VAL A 73 4.17 1.84 -25.52
CA VAL A 73 4.01 1.81 -24.06
C VAL A 73 4.51 3.11 -23.42
N ASN A 74 5.63 3.67 -23.89
CA ASN A 74 6.10 5.00 -23.46
C ASN A 74 5.14 6.12 -23.87
N CYS A 75 4.59 6.06 -25.08
CA CYS A 75 3.59 7.02 -25.55
C CYS A 75 2.33 6.98 -24.69
N ALA A 76 1.83 5.78 -24.38
CA ALA A 76 0.66 5.62 -23.52
C ALA A 76 0.89 6.22 -22.13
N ALA A 77 2.08 6.02 -21.57
CA ALA A 77 2.48 6.60 -20.30
C ALA A 77 2.43 8.13 -20.32
N GLU A 78 3.06 8.73 -21.33
CA GLU A 78 3.15 10.19 -21.47
C GLU A 78 1.79 10.82 -21.73
N ILE A 79 0.93 10.16 -22.52
CA ILE A 79 -0.47 10.56 -22.71
C ILE A 79 -1.18 10.61 -21.36
N GLN A 80 -1.13 9.55 -20.54
CA GLN A 80 -1.84 9.54 -19.26
C GLN A 80 -1.36 10.64 -18.31
N LYS A 81 -0.06 10.98 -18.32
CA LYS A 81 0.45 12.10 -17.54
C LYS A 81 -0.07 13.44 -18.03
N GLU A 82 0.07 13.74 -19.31
CA GLU A 82 -0.33 15.04 -19.87
C GLU A 82 -1.83 15.27 -19.64
N LEU A 83 -2.65 14.22 -19.80
CA LEU A 83 -4.08 14.31 -19.52
C LEU A 83 -4.38 14.46 -18.02
N ALA A 84 -3.63 13.80 -17.14
CA ALA A 84 -3.77 13.95 -15.69
C ALA A 84 -3.41 15.37 -15.23
N GLU A 85 -2.35 15.97 -15.79
CA GLU A 85 -1.94 17.35 -15.52
C GLU A 85 -3.03 18.35 -15.92
N ARG A 86 -3.60 18.20 -17.13
CA ARG A 86 -4.70 19.06 -17.60
C ARG A 86 -6.00 18.88 -16.81
N ASN A 87 -6.27 17.68 -16.33
CA ASN A 87 -7.42 17.39 -15.47
C ASN A 87 -7.22 17.90 -14.04
N ALA A 88 -6.00 18.20 -13.59
CA ALA A 88 -5.73 18.58 -12.20
C ALA A 88 -6.42 19.89 -11.79
N ASP A 89 -6.53 20.84 -12.72
CA ASP A 89 -7.14 22.15 -12.50
C ASP A 89 -8.66 22.14 -12.70
N LEU A 90 -9.24 20.98 -13.06
CA LEU A 90 -10.67 20.83 -13.33
C LEU A 90 -11.41 20.22 -12.12
N PRO A 91 -12.65 20.67 -11.83
CA PRO A 91 -13.53 20.00 -10.87
C PRO A 91 -13.80 18.54 -11.26
N ASP A 92 -13.98 17.64 -10.29
CA ASP A 92 -14.14 16.20 -10.52
C ASP A 92 -15.22 15.84 -11.55
N GLY A 93 -16.35 16.57 -11.56
CA GLY A 93 -17.44 16.35 -12.52
C GLY A 93 -17.07 16.67 -13.98
N ARG A 94 -15.97 17.40 -14.22
CA ARG A 94 -15.49 17.86 -15.53
C ARG A 94 -14.19 17.19 -15.99
N LYS A 95 -13.57 16.34 -15.17
CA LYS A 95 -12.36 15.60 -15.55
C LYS A 95 -12.70 14.61 -16.66
N MET A 96 -11.90 14.62 -17.71
CA MET A 96 -12.05 13.69 -18.83
C MET A 96 -10.91 12.68 -18.78
N GLU A 97 -11.18 11.52 -18.20
CA GLU A 97 -10.18 10.48 -18.02
C GLU A 97 -10.25 9.46 -19.14
N PHE A 98 -9.08 9.07 -19.66
CA PHE A 98 -8.97 8.06 -20.70
C PHE A 98 -8.55 6.72 -20.11
N ARG A 99 -9.02 5.64 -20.73
CA ARG A 99 -8.52 4.28 -20.56
C ARG A 99 -7.69 3.93 -21.78
N ILE A 100 -6.52 3.32 -21.58
CA ILE A 100 -5.66 2.90 -22.68
C ILE A 100 -5.40 1.40 -22.64
N GLY A 101 -5.47 0.75 -23.80
CA GLY A 101 -5.15 -0.65 -24.01
C GLY A 101 -4.13 -0.82 -25.13
N LEU A 102 -3.13 -1.66 -24.92
CA LEU A 102 -2.13 -1.99 -25.94
C LEU A 102 -2.11 -3.48 -26.29
N ASN A 103 -1.91 -3.76 -27.59
CA ASN A 103 -1.69 -5.11 -28.08
C ASN A 103 -0.70 -5.12 -29.26
N VAL A 104 0.11 -6.18 -29.39
CA VAL A 104 0.85 -6.48 -30.63
C VAL A 104 0.11 -7.57 -31.39
N GLY A 105 -0.17 -7.35 -32.68
CA GLY A 105 -0.89 -8.30 -33.52
C GLY A 105 -0.74 -8.06 -35.02
N ASP A 106 -1.03 -9.10 -35.81
CA ASP A 106 -1.10 -9.03 -37.27
C ASP A 106 -2.37 -8.27 -37.68
N VAL A 107 -2.21 -7.26 -38.54
CA VAL A 107 -3.29 -6.42 -39.06
C VAL A 107 -3.22 -6.35 -40.58
N VAL A 108 -4.39 -6.15 -41.18
CA VAL A 108 -4.53 -5.82 -42.60
C VAL A 108 -4.69 -4.30 -42.71
N GLU A 109 -3.77 -3.68 -43.43
CA GLU A 109 -3.77 -2.26 -43.77
C GLU A 109 -4.46 -2.06 -45.13
N GLU A 110 -5.40 -1.12 -45.17
CA GLU A 110 -6.11 -0.65 -46.36
C GLU A 110 -6.23 0.87 -46.26
N GLU A 111 -5.61 1.58 -47.22
CA GLU A 111 -5.40 3.03 -47.16
C GLU A 111 -4.77 3.45 -45.82
N ASP A 112 -5.47 4.24 -45.01
CA ASP A 112 -5.02 4.72 -43.70
C ASP A 112 -5.71 3.99 -42.53
N ARG A 113 -6.35 2.84 -42.78
CA ARG A 113 -7.07 2.04 -41.77
C ARG A 113 -6.42 0.68 -41.54
N ILE A 114 -6.56 0.19 -40.30
CA ILE A 114 -6.13 -1.16 -39.92
C ILE A 114 -7.31 -2.01 -39.47
N TYR A 115 -7.31 -3.27 -39.89
CA TYR A 115 -8.33 -4.25 -39.55
C TYR A 115 -7.70 -5.55 -39.02
N GLY A 116 -8.44 -6.25 -38.17
CA GLY A 116 -8.08 -7.60 -37.73
C GLY A 116 -8.29 -7.81 -36.23
N ASP A 117 -8.06 -9.04 -35.79
CA ASP A 117 -8.23 -9.44 -34.39
C ASP A 117 -7.32 -8.64 -33.46
N GLY A 118 -6.15 -8.20 -33.93
CA GLY A 118 -5.22 -7.36 -33.16
C GLY A 118 -5.87 -6.08 -32.64
N VAL A 119 -6.72 -5.43 -33.45
CA VAL A 119 -7.46 -4.20 -33.11
C VAL A 119 -8.53 -4.50 -32.07
N ASN A 120 -9.27 -5.59 -32.26
CA ASN A 120 -10.31 -6.04 -31.32
C ASN A 120 -9.73 -6.41 -29.95
N ILE A 121 -8.53 -7.01 -29.91
CA ILE A 121 -7.82 -7.29 -28.66
C ILE A 121 -7.45 -5.97 -27.98
N ALA A 122 -6.85 -5.01 -28.69
CA ALA A 122 -6.44 -3.73 -28.12
C ALA A 122 -7.62 -3.00 -27.46
N ALA A 123 -8.76 -2.90 -28.15
CA ALA A 123 -9.99 -2.32 -27.60
C ALA A 123 -10.51 -3.09 -26.38
N ARG A 124 -10.42 -4.43 -26.39
CA ARG A 124 -10.85 -5.23 -25.24
C ARG A 124 -9.93 -5.06 -24.04
N VAL A 125 -8.62 -4.98 -24.26
CA VAL A 125 -7.62 -4.71 -23.23
C VAL A 125 -7.83 -3.31 -22.64
N GLN A 126 -8.12 -2.31 -23.49
CA GLN A 126 -8.48 -0.95 -23.07
C GLN A 126 -9.67 -0.95 -22.11
N GLY A 127 -10.73 -1.70 -22.44
CA GLY A 127 -11.93 -1.78 -21.60
C GLY A 127 -11.70 -2.35 -20.20
N LEU A 128 -10.57 -3.02 -19.95
CA LEU A 128 -10.19 -3.56 -18.63
C LEU A 128 -9.39 -2.56 -17.78
N ALA A 129 -8.91 -1.47 -18.38
CA ALA A 129 -8.21 -0.43 -17.65
C ALA A 129 -9.18 0.37 -16.77
N LYS A 130 -8.69 0.81 -15.59
CA LYS A 130 -9.38 1.80 -14.77
C LYS A 130 -9.25 3.18 -15.42
N ALA A 131 -10.04 4.16 -14.99
CA ALA A 131 -9.88 5.55 -15.42
C ALA A 131 -8.44 6.03 -15.16
N GLY A 132 -7.81 6.66 -16.16
CA GLY A 132 -6.40 7.06 -16.11
C GLY A 132 -5.40 5.89 -16.19
N GLY A 133 -5.89 4.66 -16.37
CA GLY A 133 -5.08 3.44 -16.35
C GLY A 133 -4.63 2.96 -17.73
N ILE A 134 -3.62 2.09 -17.71
CA ILE A 134 -3.09 1.43 -18.90
C ILE A 134 -3.09 -0.09 -18.67
N CYS A 135 -3.68 -0.82 -19.61
CA CYS A 135 -3.59 -2.27 -19.67
C CYS A 135 -2.85 -2.70 -20.95
N ILE A 136 -2.07 -3.76 -20.87
CA ILE A 136 -1.32 -4.32 -21.98
C ILE A 136 -1.60 -5.81 -22.13
N SER A 137 -1.62 -6.30 -23.35
CA SER A 137 -1.69 -7.75 -23.60
C SER A 137 -0.37 -8.43 -23.24
N GLY A 138 -0.42 -9.75 -23.05
CA GLY A 138 0.79 -10.54 -22.81
C GLY A 138 1.81 -10.43 -23.94
N SER A 139 1.35 -10.25 -25.19
CA SER A 139 2.28 -10.04 -26.31
C SER A 139 3.05 -8.73 -26.18
N VAL A 140 2.43 -7.66 -25.66
CA VAL A 140 3.15 -6.42 -25.36
C VAL A 140 4.09 -6.62 -24.17
N TYR A 141 3.60 -7.22 -23.08
CA TYR A 141 4.38 -7.49 -21.86
C TYR A 141 5.70 -8.21 -22.17
N ASP A 142 5.61 -9.31 -22.94
CA ASP A 142 6.78 -10.12 -23.32
C ASP A 142 7.86 -9.29 -24.07
N HIS A 143 7.48 -8.18 -24.73
CA HIS A 143 8.41 -7.30 -25.44
C HIS A 143 9.00 -6.18 -24.60
N VAL A 144 8.37 -5.81 -23.46
CA VAL A 144 8.70 -4.59 -22.69
C VAL A 144 9.19 -4.85 -21.25
N GLU A 145 8.88 -6.01 -20.65
CA GLU A 145 9.18 -6.35 -19.24
C GLU A 145 10.64 -6.05 -18.85
N ASN A 146 11.59 -6.40 -19.71
CA ASN A 146 13.03 -6.22 -19.44
C ASN A 146 13.63 -4.96 -20.10
N LYS A 147 12.81 -4.09 -20.69
CA LYS A 147 13.26 -2.92 -21.46
C LYS A 147 12.79 -1.60 -20.87
N LEU A 148 11.70 -1.62 -20.11
CA LEU A 148 11.13 -0.43 -19.48
C LEU A 148 11.09 -0.65 -17.96
N GLU A 149 11.51 0.36 -17.20
CA GLU A 149 11.49 0.37 -15.74
C GLU A 149 10.06 0.61 -15.21
N LEU A 150 9.14 -0.29 -15.57
CA LEU A 150 7.73 -0.25 -15.20
C LEU A 150 7.40 -1.43 -14.29
N SER A 151 6.45 -1.23 -13.39
CA SER A 151 5.83 -2.32 -12.63
C SER A 151 4.54 -2.78 -13.30
N TYR A 152 4.24 -4.07 -13.22
CA TYR A 152 3.07 -4.67 -13.86
C TYR A 152 2.31 -5.58 -12.90
N GLU A 153 0.99 -5.57 -12.98
CA GLU A 153 0.09 -6.46 -12.25
C GLU A 153 -0.59 -7.42 -13.24
N PHE A 154 -0.42 -8.72 -13.05
CA PHE A 154 -1.09 -9.71 -13.88
C PHE A 154 -2.59 -9.80 -13.53
N LEU A 155 -3.47 -9.49 -14.48
CA LEU A 155 -4.93 -9.51 -14.33
C LEU A 155 -5.56 -10.84 -14.78
N GLY A 156 -4.74 -11.87 -15.02
CA GLY A 156 -5.20 -13.16 -15.49
C GLY A 156 -5.44 -13.24 -17.00
N GLU A 157 -6.03 -14.35 -17.41
CA GLU A 157 -6.41 -14.62 -18.79
C GLU A 157 -7.83 -14.16 -19.09
N GLN A 158 -7.98 -13.36 -20.15
CA GLN A 158 -9.23 -12.73 -20.53
C GLN A 158 -9.74 -13.33 -21.84
N LYS A 159 -10.99 -13.83 -21.82
CA LYS A 159 -11.65 -14.28 -23.05
C LYS A 159 -12.10 -13.07 -23.85
N VAL A 160 -11.62 -12.97 -25.07
CA VAL A 160 -12.04 -11.96 -26.05
C VAL A 160 -13.01 -12.61 -27.03
N LYS A 161 -14.10 -11.92 -27.34
CA LYS A 161 -15.11 -12.39 -28.30
C LYS A 161 -14.41 -12.66 -29.64
N ASN A 162 -14.71 -13.81 -30.25
CA ASN A 162 -14.15 -14.26 -31.54
C ASN A 162 -12.66 -14.66 -31.52
N ILE A 163 -12.03 -14.79 -30.35
CA ILE A 163 -10.64 -15.24 -30.24
C ILE A 163 -10.57 -16.59 -29.52
N ARG A 164 -9.94 -17.58 -30.16
CA ARG A 164 -9.92 -18.97 -29.67
C ARG A 164 -9.14 -19.16 -28.38
N ARG A 165 -8.04 -18.41 -28.19
CA ARG A 165 -7.19 -18.49 -26.99
C ARG A 165 -7.42 -17.27 -26.10
N PRO A 166 -7.53 -17.45 -24.76
CA PRO A 166 -7.54 -16.34 -23.84
C PRO A 166 -6.29 -15.46 -23.99
N VAL A 167 -6.45 -14.16 -23.77
CA VAL A 167 -5.37 -13.18 -23.83
C VAL A 167 -4.93 -12.89 -22.39
N ARG A 168 -3.64 -13.10 -22.09
CA ARG A 168 -3.04 -12.62 -20.83
C ARG A 168 -3.10 -11.11 -20.80
N VAL A 169 -3.54 -10.51 -19.69
CA VAL A 169 -3.61 -9.06 -19.54
C VAL A 169 -2.82 -8.63 -18.32
N TYR A 170 -2.06 -7.55 -18.46
CA TYR A 170 -1.30 -6.93 -17.40
C TYR A 170 -1.74 -5.49 -17.26
N ARG A 171 -1.98 -5.02 -16.04
CA ARG A 171 -2.09 -3.60 -15.74
C ARG A 171 -0.69 -3.06 -15.54
N VAL A 172 -0.40 -1.90 -16.10
CA VAL A 172 0.84 -1.22 -15.79
C VAL A 172 0.63 -0.31 -14.59
N LEU A 173 1.49 -0.44 -13.59
CA LEU A 173 1.40 0.20 -12.29
C LEU A 173 2.24 1.48 -12.20
N SER A 174 3.34 1.57 -12.94
CA SER A 174 4.23 2.73 -12.94
C SER A 174 4.82 2.96 -14.33
N PHE A 175 4.95 4.22 -14.75
CA PHE A 175 5.77 4.56 -15.91
C PHE A 175 6.62 5.82 -15.71
N PRO A 176 7.86 5.89 -16.25
CA PRO A 176 8.63 7.11 -16.29
C PRO A 176 7.90 8.09 -17.20
N GLY A 177 7.21 9.04 -16.57
CA GLY A 177 6.36 9.98 -17.26
C GLY A 177 4.88 9.62 -17.28
N ALA A 178 4.39 8.56 -16.62
CA ALA A 178 3.01 8.49 -16.14
C ALA A 178 3.00 8.88 -14.66
N ALA A 179 3.11 10.18 -14.39
CA ALA A 179 2.56 10.72 -13.17
C ALA A 179 1.02 10.71 -13.28
N ALA A 180 0.40 9.52 -13.33
CA ALA A 180 -0.74 9.34 -12.44
C ALA A 180 -0.10 9.42 -11.05
N ARG A 181 0.04 10.67 -10.56
CA ARG A 181 0.81 11.09 -9.38
C ARG A 181 1.53 9.89 -8.74
N VAL A 182 2.85 9.77 -8.88
CA VAL A 182 3.60 9.17 -7.75
C VAL A 182 3.09 9.98 -6.58
N PRO A 183 2.25 9.42 -5.69
CA PRO A 183 1.61 10.25 -4.71
C PRO A 183 2.81 10.83 -3.95
N SER A 184 2.87 12.17 -3.86
CA SER A 184 3.97 12.81 -3.12
C SER A 184 4.13 12.07 -1.79
N LEU A 185 5.33 12.00 -1.22
CA LEU A 185 5.52 11.25 0.03
C LEU A 185 4.48 11.64 1.10
N SER A 186 4.02 12.89 1.11
CA SER A 186 2.90 13.36 1.95
C SER A 186 1.53 12.79 1.58
N GLN A 187 1.20 12.60 0.30
CA GLN A 187 -0.02 11.93 -0.16
C GLN A 187 0.00 10.43 0.14
N LEU A 188 1.13 9.76 -0.08
CA LEU A 188 1.31 8.36 0.32
C LEU A 188 1.18 8.21 1.85
N GLU A 189 1.79 9.13 2.60
CA GLU A 189 1.68 9.19 4.05
C GLU A 189 0.22 9.37 4.48
N GLN A 190 -0.53 10.28 3.86
CA GLN A 190 -1.93 10.52 4.18
C GLN A 190 -2.82 9.30 3.87
N ASP A 191 -2.66 8.68 2.70
CA ASP A 191 -3.42 7.47 2.34
C ASP A 191 -3.12 6.32 3.31
N TYR A 192 -1.85 6.14 3.67
CA TYR A 192 -1.43 5.16 4.67
C TYR A 192 -2.10 5.41 6.04
N ARG A 193 -2.13 6.67 6.49
CA ARG A 193 -2.79 7.09 7.74
C ARG A 193 -4.28 6.77 7.74
N GLU A 194 -5.00 7.14 6.68
CA GLU A 194 -6.44 6.87 6.55
C GLU A 194 -6.75 5.37 6.59
N ARG A 195 -5.89 4.54 6.00
CA ARG A 195 -6.05 3.07 6.04
C ARG A 195 -5.82 2.48 7.41
N LEU A 196 -4.78 2.92 8.13
CA LEU A 196 -4.55 2.51 9.52
C LEU A 196 -5.75 2.89 10.39
N LYS A 197 -6.27 4.11 10.21
CA LYS A 197 -7.45 4.59 10.90
C LYS A 197 -8.66 3.71 10.61
N ALA A 198 -8.94 3.42 9.34
CA ALA A 198 -10.05 2.56 8.94
C ALA A 198 -9.92 1.13 9.48
N ARG A 199 -8.71 0.55 9.46
CA ARG A 199 -8.46 -0.81 9.94
C ARG A 199 -8.73 -0.94 11.44
N TYR A 200 -8.17 -0.05 12.23
CA TYR A 200 -8.17 -0.18 13.68
C TYR A 200 -9.30 0.61 14.36
N ALA A 201 -10.21 1.22 13.59
CA ALA A 201 -11.35 1.98 14.11
C ALA A 201 -12.25 1.12 15.00
N GLU A 202 -12.51 -0.13 14.60
CA GLU A 202 -13.36 -1.03 15.38
C GLU A 202 -12.69 -1.35 16.73
N GLU A 203 -11.46 -1.86 16.72
CA GLU A 203 -10.69 -2.20 17.92
C GLU A 203 -10.54 -0.99 18.85
N ALA A 204 -10.26 0.19 18.30
CA ALA A 204 -10.12 1.43 19.06
C ALA A 204 -11.42 1.88 19.73
N ALA A 205 -12.59 1.64 19.12
CA ALA A 205 -13.88 1.98 19.71
C ALA A 205 -14.21 1.17 20.98
N TYR A 206 -13.59 0.00 21.13
CA TYR A 206 -13.75 -0.87 22.30
C TYR A 206 -12.65 -0.70 23.35
N TYR A 207 -11.63 0.12 23.08
CA TYR A 207 -10.50 0.36 23.97
C TYR A 207 -10.81 1.47 24.99
N VAL A 208 -10.65 1.16 26.28
CA VAL A 208 -10.78 2.14 27.38
C VAL A 208 -9.54 2.10 28.27
N PRO A 209 -8.69 3.14 28.28
CA PRO A 209 -7.61 3.24 29.27
C PRO A 209 -8.19 3.60 30.64
N LEU A 210 -7.64 3.04 31.72
CA LEU A 210 -8.11 3.30 33.09
C LEU A 210 -7.03 3.99 33.96
N ALA A 211 -7.46 5.03 34.68
CA ALA A 211 -6.69 5.68 35.76
C ALA A 211 -7.11 5.13 37.14
N GLY A 212 -6.21 5.13 38.13
CA GLY A 212 -6.52 4.69 39.53
C GLY A 212 -5.28 4.42 40.40
N GLU A 213 -5.34 4.61 41.72
CA GLU A 213 -4.16 4.71 42.61
C GLU A 213 -3.22 3.49 42.65
N THR A 214 -1.91 3.74 42.75
CA THR A 214 -0.84 2.75 42.88
C THR A 214 -0.69 2.22 44.30
N THR A 215 -0.65 0.90 44.47
CA THR A 215 0.06 0.26 45.59
C THR A 215 0.47 -1.17 45.22
N GLU A 216 1.74 -1.49 45.51
CA GLU A 216 2.38 -2.82 45.64
C GLU A 216 3.21 -3.41 44.49
N VAL A 217 4.42 -3.80 44.89
CA VAL A 217 5.38 -4.64 44.17
C VAL A 217 5.03 -6.10 44.51
N ILE A 218 4.55 -6.87 43.53
CA ILE A 218 4.19 -8.28 43.73
C ILE A 218 5.17 -9.17 42.93
N PRO A 219 5.84 -10.15 43.57
CA PRO A 219 6.61 -11.18 42.86
C PRO A 219 5.66 -12.20 42.23
N ILE A 220 5.77 -12.43 40.92
CA ILE A 220 4.87 -13.33 40.17
C ILE A 220 5.50 -14.73 40.06
N GLN A 221 4.76 -15.76 40.48
CA GLN A 221 5.01 -17.16 40.12
C GLN A 221 4.03 -17.61 39.01
N PRO A 222 4.47 -18.41 38.02
CA PRO A 222 3.64 -18.78 36.89
C PRO A 222 2.56 -19.81 37.26
N THR A 223 1.30 -19.48 37.03
CA THR A 223 0.17 -20.42 37.05
C THR A 223 -0.33 -20.70 35.63
N LYS A 224 -0.72 -21.94 35.36
CA LYS A 224 -1.25 -22.40 34.05
C LYS A 224 -2.79 -22.44 34.04
N ALA A 225 -3.31 -22.20 32.82
CA ALA A 225 -4.60 -22.64 32.23
C ALA A 225 -5.77 -21.63 32.23
N PRO A 226 -6.84 -21.81 31.42
CA PRO A 226 -7.06 -22.69 30.26
C PRO A 226 -7.46 -21.95 28.95
N ARG A 227 -7.55 -22.70 27.84
CA ARG A 227 -8.00 -22.25 26.51
C ARG A 227 -9.54 -22.24 26.36
N SER A 228 -9.97 -21.31 25.50
CA SER A 228 -11.23 -21.23 24.75
C SER A 228 -12.45 -20.58 25.43
N ALA A 229 -12.93 -19.46 24.87
CA ALA A 229 -14.34 -19.07 24.88
C ALA A 229 -14.63 -18.05 23.77
N ARG A 230 -15.77 -18.26 23.09
CA ARG A 230 -16.35 -17.41 22.03
C ARG A 230 -16.40 -15.93 22.46
N ARG A 231 -15.94 -15.04 21.57
CA ARG A 231 -16.00 -13.57 21.71
C ARG A 231 -17.45 -13.07 21.79
N ARG A 232 -18.01 -12.94 23.00
CA ARG A 232 -18.98 -11.88 23.30
C ARG A 232 -18.16 -10.62 23.61
N ARG A 233 -18.08 -9.67 22.68
CA ARG A 233 -17.20 -8.49 22.79
C ARG A 233 -17.81 -7.44 23.73
N LEU A 234 -17.42 -7.46 25.00
CA LEU A 234 -17.56 -6.34 25.95
C LEU A 234 -16.44 -5.31 25.69
N ARG A 235 -16.64 -4.03 26.03
CA ARG A 235 -15.57 -3.00 25.99
C ARG A 235 -14.40 -3.46 26.86
N ALA A 236 -13.18 -3.53 26.28
CA ALA A 236 -11.99 -4.00 26.98
C ALA A 236 -11.29 -2.82 27.66
N LYS A 237 -10.88 -3.00 28.93
CA LYS A 237 -10.21 -1.95 29.71
C LYS A 237 -8.85 -2.42 30.21
N PHE A 238 -7.89 -1.50 30.28
CA PHE A 238 -6.47 -1.81 30.51
C PHE A 238 -5.83 -0.84 31.52
N GLU A 239 -4.94 -1.36 32.37
CA GLU A 239 -4.10 -0.57 33.29
C GLU A 239 -2.60 -0.76 32.98
N TYR A 240 -1.80 0.30 33.10
CA TYR A 240 -0.39 0.32 32.69
C TYR A 240 0.56 0.74 33.82
N HIS A 241 1.70 0.06 33.94
CA HIS A 241 2.71 0.33 34.95
C HIS A 241 4.13 0.31 34.37
N GLU A 242 4.91 1.34 34.62
CA GLU A 242 6.34 1.40 34.32
C GLU A 242 7.19 0.74 35.42
N TRP A 243 8.25 0.04 35.03
CA TRP A 243 9.20 -0.57 35.97
C TRP A 243 10.42 0.33 36.21
N ILE A 244 10.59 0.82 37.44
CA ILE A 244 11.74 1.62 37.86
C ILE A 244 12.65 0.75 38.75
N PRO A 245 13.89 0.46 38.33
CA PRO A 245 14.85 -0.23 39.18
C PRO A 245 15.16 0.60 40.44
N THR A 246 15.07 -0.02 41.62
CA THR A 246 15.41 0.58 42.91
C THR A 246 16.26 -0.38 43.74
N GLY A 247 17.57 -0.43 43.46
CA GLY A 247 18.48 -1.42 44.09
C GLY A 247 18.31 -2.80 43.45
N GLU A 248 18.08 -3.84 44.26
CA GLU A 248 17.74 -5.20 43.80
C GLU A 248 16.24 -5.38 43.48
N ASP A 249 15.40 -4.40 43.86
CA ASP A 249 13.95 -4.45 43.67
C ASP A 249 13.47 -3.65 42.45
N ILE A 250 12.29 -4.00 41.93
CA ILE A 250 11.61 -3.27 40.85
C ILE A 250 10.37 -2.56 41.43
N LYS A 251 10.35 -1.23 41.35
CA LYS A 251 9.17 -0.43 41.69
C LYS A 251 8.26 -0.29 40.46
N ARG A 252 6.99 -0.63 40.60
CA ARG A 252 5.96 -0.39 39.58
C ARG A 252 5.32 0.98 39.80
N VAL A 253 5.37 1.86 38.79
CA VAL A 253 4.76 3.20 38.81
C VAL A 253 3.67 3.24 37.75
N LYS A 254 2.45 3.61 38.12
CA LYS A 254 1.34 3.64 37.17
C LYS A 254 1.52 4.76 36.15
N LEU A 255 1.09 4.47 34.92
CA LEU A 255 0.92 5.43 33.85
C LEU A 255 -0.57 5.72 33.64
N GLU A 256 -0.93 6.97 33.38
CA GLU A 256 -2.32 7.34 33.10
C GLU A 256 -2.81 6.74 31.78
N THR A 257 -1.91 6.69 30.80
CA THR A 257 -2.15 6.06 29.50
C THR A 257 -0.85 5.48 28.94
N LEU A 258 -0.98 4.54 28.01
CA LEU A 258 0.18 4.03 27.27
C LEU A 258 0.89 5.11 26.43
N ARG A 259 0.20 6.22 26.09
CA ARG A 259 0.81 7.36 25.40
C ARG A 259 1.88 8.05 26.25
N GLU A 260 1.71 8.09 27.56
CA GLU A 260 2.70 8.64 28.49
C GLU A 260 4.05 7.91 28.38
N ALA A 261 4.03 6.57 28.23
CA ALA A 261 5.25 5.80 27.98
C ALA A 261 5.90 6.15 26.63
N VAL A 262 5.10 6.36 25.57
CA VAL A 262 5.61 6.74 24.24
C VAL A 262 6.29 8.11 24.27
N ASP A 263 5.76 9.04 25.07
CA ASP A 263 6.31 10.39 25.21
C ASP A 263 7.59 10.38 26.08
N LYS A 264 7.62 9.55 27.12
CA LYS A 264 8.74 9.44 28.08
C LYS A 264 9.91 8.60 27.56
N TYR A 265 9.63 7.55 26.79
CA TYR A 265 10.64 6.57 26.36
C TYR A 265 10.75 6.49 24.84
N PRO A 266 11.97 6.71 24.28
CA PRO A 266 12.22 6.45 22.86
C PRO A 266 11.91 5.00 22.47
N CYS A 267 12.15 4.06 23.39
CA CYS A 267 11.80 2.67 23.23
C CYS A 267 11.40 2.03 24.57
N PHE A 268 10.35 1.20 24.55
CA PHE A 268 9.97 0.36 25.69
C PHE A 268 9.34 -0.96 25.26
N ILE A 269 9.33 -1.92 26.18
CA ILE A 269 8.71 -3.24 26.02
C ILE A 269 7.41 -3.28 26.80
N LEU A 270 6.31 -3.60 26.13
CA LEU A 270 5.00 -3.83 26.74
C LEU A 270 4.85 -5.31 27.12
N LEU A 271 4.98 -5.60 28.40
CA LEU A 271 4.83 -6.92 29.00
C LEU A 271 3.41 -7.14 29.50
N GLY A 272 2.96 -8.39 29.53
CA GLY A 272 1.71 -8.77 30.16
C GLY A 272 1.29 -10.19 29.83
N ASP A 273 0.32 -10.73 30.56
CA ASP A 273 -0.14 -12.12 30.39
C ASP A 273 -0.86 -12.38 29.06
N PRO A 274 -1.01 -13.64 28.61
CA PRO A 274 -1.86 -13.95 27.47
C PRO A 274 -3.28 -13.40 27.65
N GLY A 275 -3.80 -12.68 26.65
CA GLY A 275 -5.16 -12.15 26.68
C GLY A 275 -5.34 -10.81 27.43
N CYS A 276 -4.30 -10.25 28.05
CA CYS A 276 -4.38 -8.93 28.70
C CYS A 276 -4.48 -7.73 27.73
N GLY A 277 -4.54 -7.98 26.42
CA GLY A 277 -4.79 -6.95 25.40
C GLY A 277 -3.58 -6.17 24.90
N LYS A 278 -2.36 -6.73 24.96
CA LYS A 278 -1.14 -6.13 24.36
C LYS A 278 -1.33 -5.74 22.89
N THR A 279 -1.76 -6.68 22.04
CA THR A 279 -2.06 -6.44 20.63
C THR A 279 -3.12 -5.35 20.48
N THR A 280 -4.21 -5.42 21.24
CA THR A 280 -5.27 -4.39 21.22
C THR A 280 -4.77 -3.01 21.64
N ALA A 281 -3.83 -2.92 22.57
CA ALA A 281 -3.20 -1.67 22.97
C ALA A 281 -2.29 -1.10 21.86
N LEU A 282 -1.56 -1.97 21.17
CA LEU A 282 -0.74 -1.61 20.02
C LEU A 282 -1.61 -1.13 18.84
N GLU A 283 -2.69 -1.83 18.53
CA GLU A 283 -3.67 -1.44 17.51
C GLU A 283 -4.34 -0.11 17.86
N ASN A 284 -4.68 0.11 19.14
CA ASN A 284 -5.19 1.40 19.59
C ASN A 284 -4.16 2.53 19.41
N LEU A 285 -2.88 2.28 19.71
CA LEU A 285 -1.82 3.25 19.45
C LEU A 285 -1.67 3.53 17.95
N ALA A 286 -1.68 2.50 17.11
CA ALA A 286 -1.63 2.66 15.65
C ALA A 286 -2.79 3.53 15.15
N TYR A 287 -4.01 3.27 15.63
CA TYR A 287 -5.19 4.09 15.36
C TYR A 287 -5.00 5.54 15.81
N ARG A 288 -4.63 5.78 17.07
CA ARG A 288 -4.51 7.15 17.61
C ARG A 288 -3.37 7.94 16.97
N PHE A 289 -2.29 7.27 16.60
CA PHE A 289 -1.14 7.88 15.92
C PHE A 289 -1.34 8.02 14.41
N SER A 290 -2.38 7.43 13.81
CA SER A 290 -2.72 7.67 12.41
C SER A 290 -2.96 9.16 12.14
N ASP A 291 -3.55 9.90 13.10
CA ASP A 291 -3.76 11.35 13.03
C ASP A 291 -2.58 12.17 13.61
N HIS A 292 -1.47 11.54 14.05
CA HIS A 292 -0.35 12.24 14.69
C HIS A 292 0.55 12.93 13.64
N PRO A 293 0.81 14.24 13.74
CA PRO A 293 1.48 15.00 12.68
C PRO A 293 2.92 14.53 12.40
N ASP A 294 3.68 14.19 13.44
CA ASP A 294 5.13 13.92 13.32
C ASP A 294 5.54 12.45 13.48
N LYS A 295 4.56 11.56 13.66
CA LYS A 295 4.81 10.16 13.96
C LYS A 295 3.89 9.29 13.11
N LEU A 296 4.51 8.48 12.25
CA LEU A 296 3.85 7.54 11.38
C LEU A 296 3.94 6.14 12.01
N PRO A 297 2.81 5.54 12.44
CA PRO A 297 2.82 4.22 13.06
C PRO A 297 3.13 3.12 12.05
N VAL A 298 4.02 2.19 12.39
CA VAL A 298 4.40 1.04 11.57
C VAL A 298 4.18 -0.24 12.38
N PRO A 299 2.96 -0.81 12.37
CA PRO A 299 2.65 -2.08 13.03
C PRO A 299 3.25 -3.26 12.28
N LEU A 300 3.97 -4.13 13.00
CA LEU A 300 4.68 -5.29 12.46
C LEU A 300 4.50 -6.48 13.40
N HIS A 301 4.06 -7.62 12.89
CA HIS A 301 3.91 -8.83 13.70
C HIS A 301 5.19 -9.68 13.59
N LEU A 302 5.92 -9.83 14.69
CA LEU A 302 7.25 -10.44 14.68
C LEU A 302 7.24 -11.94 14.33
N SER A 303 6.08 -12.62 14.40
CA SER A 303 5.97 -14.00 13.89
C SER A 303 6.23 -14.13 12.38
N GLU A 304 6.09 -13.03 11.62
CA GLU A 304 6.37 -12.96 10.18
C GLU A 304 7.86 -12.71 9.88
N PHE A 305 8.70 -12.50 10.91
CA PHE A 305 10.13 -12.27 10.73
C PHE A 305 10.88 -13.60 10.52
N GLU A 306 10.88 -14.07 9.27
CA GLU A 306 11.44 -15.36 8.86
C GLU A 306 12.97 -15.49 9.07
N PRO A 307 13.48 -16.70 9.33
CA PRO A 307 14.92 -16.96 9.41
C PRO A 307 15.67 -16.55 8.14
N GLY A 308 16.88 -16.00 8.31
CA GLY A 308 17.74 -15.57 7.20
C GLY A 308 17.33 -14.26 6.51
N ARG A 309 16.17 -13.69 6.84
CA ARG A 309 15.75 -12.38 6.32
C ARG A 309 16.44 -11.24 7.07
N PRO A 310 16.98 -10.21 6.39
CA PRO A 310 17.40 -8.96 7.03
C PRO A 310 16.21 -8.23 7.69
N LEU A 311 16.45 -7.54 8.81
CA LEU A 311 15.40 -6.82 9.52
C LEU A 311 14.80 -5.70 8.66
N GLU A 312 15.63 -5.00 7.89
CA GLU A 312 15.20 -3.91 7.01
C GLU A 312 14.24 -4.43 5.93
N ASP A 313 14.53 -5.59 5.32
CA ASP A 313 13.65 -6.23 4.35
C ASP A 313 12.33 -6.68 4.99
N PHE A 314 12.38 -7.21 6.22
CA PHE A 314 11.17 -7.52 7.00
C PHE A 314 10.31 -6.27 7.24
N ILE A 315 10.93 -5.16 7.65
CA ILE A 315 10.25 -3.88 7.84
C ILE A 315 9.66 -3.38 6.53
N ILE A 316 10.44 -3.40 5.43
CA ILE A 316 9.99 -2.95 4.11
C ILE A 316 8.80 -3.77 3.64
N GLN A 317 8.84 -5.09 3.79
CA GLN A 317 7.75 -5.97 3.39
C GLN A 317 6.52 -5.82 4.29
N GLY A 318 6.70 -5.74 5.61
CA GLY A 318 5.60 -5.62 6.56
C GLY A 318 4.92 -4.24 6.46
N TRP A 319 5.71 -3.17 6.41
CA TRP A 319 5.23 -1.81 6.17
C TRP A 319 4.59 -1.70 4.78
N GLY A 320 5.16 -2.42 3.80
CA GLY A 320 4.76 -2.45 2.39
C GLY A 320 3.61 -3.38 2.02
N GLY A 321 3.09 -4.23 2.93
CA GLY A 321 2.27 -5.36 2.46
C GLY A 321 1.63 -6.32 3.46
N SER A 322 1.64 -6.10 4.77
CA SER A 322 0.78 -6.89 5.68
C SER A 322 -0.43 -6.08 6.14
N LEU A 323 -1.41 -5.92 5.25
CA LEU A 323 -2.80 -5.61 5.56
C LEU A 323 -3.71 -6.26 4.51
N GLU A 324 -3.62 -7.60 4.41
CA GLU A 324 -4.47 -8.51 3.62
C GLU A 324 -4.82 -8.09 2.18
N ALA A 325 -4.19 -8.79 1.21
CA ALA A 325 -4.34 -8.67 -0.25
C ALA A 325 -3.52 -7.52 -0.87
N GLY A 326 -2.31 -7.87 -1.33
CA GLY A 326 -1.30 -6.97 -1.88
C GLY A 326 -1.89 -5.84 -2.72
N HIS A 327 -1.68 -4.60 -2.28
CA HIS A 327 -2.05 -3.38 -2.97
C HIS A 327 -1.24 -2.19 -2.43
N TRP A 328 -0.53 -1.52 -3.34
CA TRP A 328 -0.31 -0.06 -3.44
C TRP A 328 0.66 0.67 -2.49
N GLY A 329 1.55 1.48 -3.09
CA GLY A 329 2.21 2.69 -2.54
C GLY A 329 3.15 2.54 -1.34
N ALA A 330 2.97 1.52 -0.51
CA ALA A 330 3.76 1.32 0.70
C ALA A 330 5.16 0.78 0.39
N GLN A 331 5.37 0.14 -0.78
CA GLN A 331 6.71 -0.11 -1.31
C GLN A 331 7.47 1.19 -1.60
N GLU A 332 6.79 2.25 -2.05
CA GLU A 332 7.43 3.57 -2.26
C GLU A 332 7.71 4.26 -0.92
N LEU A 333 6.83 4.18 0.07
CA LEU A 333 7.12 4.66 1.44
C LEU A 333 8.31 3.90 2.05
N ALA A 334 8.31 2.58 1.92
CA ALA A 334 9.35 1.70 2.43
C ALA A 334 10.67 1.86 1.68
N ALA A 335 10.66 2.18 0.37
CA ALA A 335 11.85 2.56 -0.38
C ALA A 335 12.53 3.82 0.22
N ASN A 336 11.75 4.67 0.88
CA ASN A 336 12.24 5.87 1.58
C ASN A 336 12.44 5.64 3.10
N LEU A 337 12.47 4.38 3.57
CA LEU A 337 12.63 4.03 4.99
C LEU A 337 13.78 4.78 5.66
N LYS A 338 14.93 4.89 4.99
CA LYS A 338 16.09 5.59 5.52
C LYS A 338 15.85 7.08 5.75
N GLU A 339 15.12 7.75 4.85
CA GLU A 339 14.79 9.17 4.99
C GLU A 339 13.85 9.40 6.17
N TYR A 340 12.83 8.54 6.32
CA TYR A 340 11.91 8.61 7.46
C TYR A 340 12.61 8.34 8.80
N LEU A 341 13.52 7.36 8.84
CA LEU A 341 14.34 7.06 10.01
C LEU A 341 15.25 8.24 10.38
N GLN A 342 15.91 8.85 9.40
CA GLN A 342 16.76 10.03 9.62
C GLN A 342 15.96 11.26 10.07
N ALA A 343 14.74 11.42 9.56
CA ALA A 343 13.81 12.47 9.99
C ALA A 343 13.15 12.20 11.34
N GLY A 344 13.36 11.02 11.94
CA GLY A 344 12.77 10.66 13.22
C GLY A 344 11.25 10.44 13.18
N LYS A 345 10.68 10.20 12.01
CA LYS A 345 9.22 10.22 11.79
C LYS A 345 8.50 8.92 12.13
N LEU A 346 9.21 7.82 12.36
CA LEU A 346 8.57 6.51 12.50
C LEU A 346 8.25 6.15 13.94
N PHE A 347 7.12 5.48 14.12
CA PHE A 347 6.76 4.81 15.36
C PHE A 347 6.54 3.32 15.09
N PHE A 348 7.57 2.51 15.35
CA PHE A 348 7.49 1.07 15.18
C PHE A 348 6.72 0.42 16.33
N LEU A 349 5.82 -0.46 15.94
CA LEU A 349 4.92 -1.19 16.82
C LEU A 349 5.13 -2.68 16.54
N PHE A 350 6.13 -3.27 17.16
CA PHE A 350 6.49 -4.68 16.99
C PHE A 350 5.67 -5.55 17.94
N ASP A 351 4.76 -6.35 17.39
CA ASP A 351 3.91 -7.24 18.17
C ASP A 351 4.51 -8.65 18.28
N ALA A 352 4.27 -9.27 19.43
CA ALA A 352 4.50 -10.68 19.70
C ALA A 352 5.96 -11.15 19.53
N LEU A 353 6.90 -10.53 20.27
CA LEU A 353 8.31 -10.96 20.32
C LEU A 353 8.44 -12.47 20.64
N ASN A 354 7.66 -12.94 21.60
CA ASN A 354 7.61 -14.35 22.01
C ASN A 354 7.01 -15.30 20.94
N GLU A 355 6.53 -14.80 19.81
CA GLU A 355 5.97 -15.60 18.70
C GLU A 355 6.86 -15.58 17.46
N MET A 356 8.05 -14.98 17.53
CA MET A 356 9.08 -15.13 16.50
C MET A 356 9.44 -16.61 16.30
N PRO A 357 9.80 -17.02 15.07
CA PRO A 357 10.30 -18.37 14.82
C PRO A 357 11.49 -18.70 15.74
N LEU A 358 11.66 -19.97 16.14
CA LEU A 358 12.73 -20.36 17.06
C LEU A 358 14.11 -20.42 16.37
N GLU A 359 14.15 -20.84 15.11
CA GLU A 359 15.37 -20.90 14.32
C GLU A 359 15.95 -19.49 14.16
N GLY A 360 17.16 -19.22 14.64
CA GLY A 360 17.80 -17.89 14.56
C GLY A 360 17.14 -16.81 15.44
N TYR A 361 16.36 -17.19 16.47
CA TYR A 361 15.66 -16.24 17.35
C TYR A 361 16.60 -15.21 17.99
N SER A 362 17.73 -15.66 18.56
CA SER A 362 18.71 -14.79 19.23
C SER A 362 19.31 -13.76 18.27
N ASP A 363 19.72 -14.18 17.07
CA ASP A 363 20.29 -13.30 16.06
C ASP A 363 19.29 -12.22 15.60
N ARG A 364 18.01 -12.59 15.48
CA ARG A 364 16.95 -11.64 15.15
C ARG A 364 16.63 -10.67 16.29
N CYS A 365 16.66 -11.12 17.54
CA CYS A 365 16.55 -10.23 18.69
C CYS A 365 17.70 -9.23 18.72
N LEU A 366 18.93 -9.68 18.45
CA LEU A 366 20.11 -8.81 18.33
C LEU A 366 19.98 -7.83 17.15
N ALA A 367 19.45 -8.27 16.01
CA ALA A 367 19.19 -7.39 14.87
C ALA A 367 18.18 -6.30 15.22
N LEU A 368 17.07 -6.67 15.88
CA LEU A 368 16.06 -5.73 16.37
C LEU A 368 16.66 -4.74 17.38
N ARG A 369 17.46 -5.22 18.34
CA ARG A 369 18.14 -4.38 19.32
C ARG A 369 19.07 -3.36 18.66
N ARG A 370 19.92 -3.82 17.74
CA ARG A 370 20.87 -2.94 17.01
C ARG A 370 20.12 -1.86 16.22
N PHE A 371 19.02 -2.22 15.58
CA PHE A 371 18.19 -1.27 14.83
C PHE A 371 17.57 -0.21 15.75
N ILE A 372 17.02 -0.61 16.90
CA ILE A 372 16.49 0.32 17.90
C ILE A 372 17.58 1.28 18.40
N ASP A 373 18.77 0.76 18.72
CA ASP A 373 19.89 1.58 19.20
C ASP A 373 20.39 2.56 18.16
N GLN A 374 20.39 2.14 16.89
CA GLN A 374 20.81 2.98 15.78
C GLN A 374 19.86 4.16 15.54
N TRP A 375 18.55 3.96 15.75
CA TRP A 375 17.51 4.87 15.25
C TRP A 375 16.67 5.58 16.33
N SER A 376 16.78 5.19 17.60
CA SER A 376 16.03 5.81 18.71
C SER A 376 16.47 7.23 19.03
N ALA A 377 17.75 7.55 18.86
CA ALA A 377 18.29 8.89 19.12
C ALA A 377 17.80 9.96 18.13
N GLN A 378 17.39 9.56 16.92
CA GLN A 378 16.90 10.45 15.85
C GLN A 378 15.43 10.85 16.05
N GLY A 379 14.80 10.44 17.16
CA GLY A 379 13.43 10.83 17.48
C GLY A 379 12.35 9.85 17.01
N ASN A 380 12.74 8.72 16.42
CA ASN A 380 11.83 7.60 16.19
C ASN A 380 11.34 7.02 17.52
N ARG A 381 10.24 6.26 17.48
CA ARG A 381 9.67 5.56 18.64
C ARG A 381 9.55 4.08 18.37
N PHE A 382 9.70 3.27 19.42
CA PHE A 382 9.70 1.82 19.31
C PHE A 382 8.93 1.21 20.49
N LEU A 383 7.92 0.40 20.20
CA LEU A 383 7.22 -0.41 21.17
C LEU A 383 7.35 -1.86 20.75
N VAL A 384 7.78 -2.71 21.67
CA VAL A 384 7.84 -4.17 21.45
C VAL A 384 6.91 -4.85 22.45
N THR A 385 6.02 -5.73 22.02
CA THR A 385 5.18 -6.51 22.95
C THR A 385 5.79 -7.89 23.23
N CYS A 386 5.68 -8.36 24.47
CA CYS A 386 6.09 -9.71 24.84
C CYS A 386 5.24 -10.23 26.00
N ARG A 387 5.16 -11.55 26.16
CA ARG A 387 4.58 -12.15 27.37
C ARG A 387 5.57 -12.04 28.52
N ILE A 388 5.06 -11.75 29.71
CA ILE A 388 5.91 -11.50 30.89
C ILE A 388 6.81 -12.69 31.23
N LEU A 389 6.30 -13.92 31.10
CA LEU A 389 7.02 -15.16 31.40
C LEU A 389 7.97 -15.62 30.29
N ASP A 390 7.77 -15.11 29.07
CA ASP A 390 8.56 -15.51 27.91
C ASP A 390 9.70 -14.51 27.62
N TYR A 391 9.71 -13.36 28.30
CA TYR A 391 10.76 -12.36 28.15
C TYR A 391 11.99 -12.73 28.98
N SER A 392 13.10 -13.03 28.29
CA SER A 392 14.35 -13.52 28.89
C SER A 392 15.53 -12.54 28.77
N GLU A 393 15.23 -11.26 28.52
CA GLU A 393 16.19 -10.15 28.33
C GLU A 393 16.78 -10.02 26.92
N GLU A 394 16.07 -10.49 25.90
CA GLU A 394 16.43 -10.40 24.48
C GLU A 394 16.77 -8.97 24.03
N LEU A 395 16.12 -7.98 24.65
CA LEU A 395 16.31 -6.56 24.40
C LEU A 395 16.67 -5.84 25.70
N SER A 396 17.64 -6.37 26.44
CA SER A 396 18.14 -5.80 27.70
C SER A 396 18.44 -4.30 27.60
N GLY A 397 18.25 -3.59 28.71
CA GLY A 397 18.42 -2.13 28.78
C GLY A 397 17.26 -1.30 28.25
N LEU A 398 16.25 -1.90 27.60
CA LEU A 398 15.00 -1.19 27.28
C LEU A 398 14.10 -1.03 28.51
N GLN A 399 13.36 0.08 28.54
CA GLN A 399 12.36 0.33 29.56
C GLN A 399 11.25 -0.72 29.48
N ARG A 400 10.78 -1.22 30.63
CA ARG A 400 9.67 -2.18 30.71
C ARG A 400 8.41 -1.47 31.19
N VAL A 401 7.31 -1.70 30.49
CA VAL A 401 5.95 -1.27 30.83
C VAL A 401 5.08 -2.52 30.86
N GLU A 402 4.25 -2.67 31.88
CA GLU A 402 3.37 -3.80 32.06
C GLU A 402 1.92 -3.38 31.82
N VAL A 403 1.17 -4.15 31.03
CA VAL A 403 -0.28 -4.06 30.94
C VAL A 403 -0.92 -5.15 31.78
N GLN A 404 -1.78 -4.74 32.69
CA GLN A 404 -2.52 -5.66 33.56
C GLN A 404 -3.96 -5.80 33.07
N PRO A 405 -4.51 -7.05 33.05
CA PRO A 405 -5.95 -7.23 32.93
C PRO A 405 -6.65 -6.63 34.15
N LEU A 406 -7.87 -6.12 33.96
CA LEU A 406 -8.70 -5.69 35.08
C LEU A 406 -8.98 -6.84 36.06
N SER A 407 -9.03 -6.53 37.35
CA SER A 407 -9.54 -7.47 38.36
C SER A 407 -11.04 -7.75 38.15
N ASP A 408 -11.48 -8.97 38.49
CA ASP A 408 -12.88 -9.40 38.39
C ASP A 408 -13.83 -8.44 39.13
N ASP A 409 -13.38 -7.88 40.26
CA ASP A 409 -14.12 -6.91 41.07
C ASP A 409 -14.41 -5.60 40.32
N LYS A 410 -13.42 -5.10 39.56
CA LYS A 410 -13.59 -3.94 38.70
C LYS A 410 -14.45 -4.25 37.48
N ILE A 411 -14.48 -5.50 36.99
CA ILE A 411 -15.37 -5.94 35.90
C ILE A 411 -16.83 -6.02 36.38
N GLN A 412 -17.08 -6.43 37.63
CA GLN A 412 -18.43 -6.55 38.21
C GLN A 412 -19.11 -5.22 38.54
N HIS A 413 -18.35 -4.15 38.79
CA HIS A 413 -18.88 -2.80 39.07
C HIS A 413 -19.27 -2.01 37.80
N PHE A 414 -19.37 -2.67 36.65
CA PHE A 414 -19.73 -2.06 35.35
C PHE A 414 -21.07 -2.50 34.78
#